data_AF-A0A2J8WKE1-F1
#
_entry.id   AF-A0A2J8WKE1-F1
#
_cell.length_a   1.000
_cell.length_b   1.000
_cell.length_c   1.000
_cell.angle_alpha   90.00
_cell.angle_beta   90.00
_cell.angle_gamma   90.00
#
_symmetry.space_group_name_H-M   'P 1'
#
loop_
_entity.id
_entity.type
_entity.pdbx_description
1 polymer ?
#
loop_
_entity_poly.entity_id
_entity_poly.type
_entity_poly.pdbx_seq_one_letter_code
_entity_poly.pdbx_strand_id
1 'polypeptide(L)'
;MADSQLFCVAEERSGHCAVVDGNFLYVWGGYVSIEDNEVYLPNDEIWTYDIDSGLWRMHLMEGELPASMSGSCGACINGKLYIFGGYDDKGYSNRLYFVNLRTRDGTYIWEKITNFEGQPPTPRDKLSCWVYKDRKSRYSGDGIMMSTYLTQRHRLGFNQKLKVEFHHSHEPRIHVQFLEIRVISLADVF
;
A
#
# COMPACT_ATOMS: atom_id res chain seq x y z
N MET A 1 5.48 43.77 0.45
CA MET A 1 4.48 42.87 1.04
C MET A 1 4.94 41.47 0.70
N ALA A 2 5.35 40.69 1.71
CA ALA A 2 5.83 39.33 1.50
C ALA A 2 4.60 38.46 1.21
N ASP A 3 4.60 37.83 0.04
CA ASP A 3 3.59 36.88 -0.39
C ASP A 3 3.71 35.66 0.53
N SER A 4 2.80 35.55 1.50
CA SER A 4 2.69 34.35 2.33
C SER A 4 2.10 33.25 1.46
N GLN A 5 2.96 32.66 0.64
CA GLN A 5 2.66 31.43 -0.08
C GLN A 5 2.34 30.40 0.99
N LEU A 6 1.05 30.18 1.24
CA LEU A 6 0.56 29.11 2.08
C LEU A 6 1.11 27.82 1.47
N PHE A 7 2.17 27.28 2.05
CA PHE A 7 2.72 26.00 1.64
C PHE A 7 1.61 24.97 1.86
N CYS A 8 1.03 24.48 0.76
CA CYS A 8 0.02 23.42 0.78
C CYS A 8 0.72 22.14 1.22
N VAL A 9 0.64 21.79 2.50
CA VAL A 9 1.26 20.60 3.09
C VAL A 9 0.19 19.54 3.35
N ALA A 10 0.58 18.26 3.26
CA ALA A 10 -0.32 17.18 3.63
C ALA A 10 -0.72 17.34 5.11
N GLU A 11 -2.02 17.22 5.38
CA GLU A 11 -2.54 17.22 6.74
C GLU A 11 -1.96 16.07 7.57
N GLU A 12 -1.95 16.26 8.89
CA GLU A 12 -1.55 15.22 9.83
C GLU A 12 -2.39 13.96 9.61
N ARG A 13 -1.73 12.79 9.61
CA ARG A 13 -2.38 11.53 9.26
C ARG A 13 -1.70 10.32 9.86
N SER A 14 -2.48 9.46 10.50
CA SER A 14 -2.05 8.18 11.07
C SER A 14 -2.55 7.02 10.22
N GLY A 15 -1.79 5.91 10.23
CA GLY A 15 -2.18 4.70 9.47
C GLY A 15 -2.23 4.88 7.95
N HIS A 16 -1.57 5.91 7.41
CA HIS A 16 -1.50 6.18 5.98
C HIS A 16 -0.58 5.18 5.25
N CYS A 17 -0.77 5.05 3.94
CA CYS A 17 0.20 4.38 3.07
C CYS A 17 1.18 5.41 2.51
N ALA A 18 2.49 5.13 2.61
CA ALA A 18 3.54 5.97 2.06
C ALA A 18 4.50 5.14 1.20
N VAL A 19 4.73 5.56 -0.05
CA VAL A 19 5.66 4.90 -0.98
C VAL A 19 6.49 5.91 -1.76
N VAL A 20 7.68 5.52 -2.18
CA VAL A 20 8.56 6.36 -3.02
C VAL A 20 8.63 5.78 -4.44
N ASP A 21 8.51 6.64 -5.44
CA ASP A 21 8.84 6.32 -6.84
C ASP A 21 9.62 7.48 -7.46
N GLY A 22 10.86 7.21 -7.89
CA GLY A 22 11.74 8.26 -8.40
C GLY A 22 11.99 9.35 -7.35
N ASN A 23 11.65 10.59 -7.69
CA ASN A 23 11.88 11.77 -6.85
C ASN A 23 10.68 12.15 -5.97
N PHE A 24 9.61 11.36 -5.99
CA PHE A 24 8.37 11.70 -5.30
C PHE A 24 8.07 10.69 -4.20
N LEU A 25 7.75 11.20 -3.02
CA LEU A 25 7.06 10.46 -1.96
C LEU A 25 5.55 10.64 -2.16
N TYR A 26 4.83 9.52 -2.20
CA TYR A 26 3.38 9.47 -2.35
C TYR A 26 2.75 9.04 -1.04
N VAL A 27 1.72 9.75 -0.60
CA VAL A 27 1.02 9.50 0.66
C VAL A 27 -0.49 9.44 0.42
N TRP A 28 -1.12 8.33 0.80
CA TRP A 28 -2.55 8.07 0.57
C TRP A 28 -3.23 7.54 1.83
N GLY A 29 -4.48 7.96 2.04
CA GLY A 29 -5.36 7.48 3.10
C GLY A 29 -4.85 7.78 4.51
N GLY A 30 -5.31 6.96 5.46
CA GLY A 30 -5.10 7.19 6.89
C GLY A 30 -6.27 7.95 7.52
N TYR A 31 -6.05 8.42 8.73
CA TYR A 31 -7.06 9.16 9.51
C TYR A 31 -6.41 10.27 10.33
N VAL A 32 -7.23 11.24 10.73
CA VAL A 32 -6.92 12.24 11.75
C VAL A 32 -7.73 11.94 13.02
N SER A 33 -7.15 12.23 14.18
CA SER A 33 -7.85 12.08 15.47
C SER A 33 -8.49 13.41 15.86
N ILE A 34 -9.82 13.47 15.87
CA ILE A 34 -10.60 14.66 16.25
C ILE A 34 -11.47 14.29 17.46
N GLU A 35 -11.21 14.94 18.60
CA GLU A 35 -11.98 14.73 19.85
C GLU A 35 -12.15 13.23 20.19
N ASP A 36 -11.04 12.49 20.19
CA ASP A 36 -10.95 11.03 20.42
C ASP A 36 -11.62 10.13 19.35
N ASN A 37 -12.14 10.70 18.26
CA ASN A 37 -12.67 9.95 17.13
C ASN A 37 -11.65 9.86 16.00
N GLU A 38 -11.53 8.69 15.37
CA GLU A 38 -10.75 8.50 14.15
C GLU A 38 -11.60 8.90 12.95
N VAL A 39 -11.22 9.98 12.25
CA VAL A 39 -11.89 10.44 11.04
C VAL A 39 -11.02 10.09 9.84
N TYR A 40 -11.48 9.15 9.01
CA TYR A 40 -10.74 8.73 7.82
C TYR A 40 -10.64 9.87 6.81
N LEU A 41 -9.46 9.98 6.19
CA LEU A 41 -9.18 10.99 5.18
C LEU A 41 -9.86 10.65 3.84
N PRO A 42 -10.04 11.64 2.96
CA PRO A 42 -10.66 11.41 1.65
C PRO A 42 -9.92 10.33 0.86
N ASN A 43 -10.69 9.47 0.20
CA ASN A 43 -10.15 8.34 -0.57
C ASN A 43 -9.80 8.71 -2.03
N ASP A 44 -10.24 9.89 -2.45
CA ASP A 44 -10.06 10.48 -3.77
C ASP A 44 -8.91 11.50 -3.82
N GLU A 45 -8.02 11.51 -2.81
CA GLU A 45 -6.81 12.33 -2.82
C GLU A 45 -5.53 11.50 -2.65
N ILE A 46 -4.46 11.93 -3.33
CA ILE A 46 -3.09 11.52 -3.03
C ILE A 46 -2.21 12.74 -2.87
N TRP A 47 -1.34 12.69 -1.88
CA TRP A 47 -0.35 13.73 -1.64
C TRP A 47 1.00 13.30 -2.20
N THR A 48 1.64 14.19 -2.95
CA THR A 48 3.01 14.02 -3.45
C THR A 48 3.92 15.03 -2.80
N TYR A 49 5.04 14.56 -2.26
CA TYR A 49 6.15 15.39 -1.83
C TYR A 49 7.30 15.23 -2.83
N ASP A 50 7.66 16.32 -3.48
CA ASP A 50 8.85 16.43 -4.31
C ASP A 50 10.07 16.56 -3.41
N ILE A 51 10.94 15.56 -3.43
CA ILE A 51 12.11 15.49 -2.56
C ILE A 51 13.13 16.58 -2.89
N ASP A 52 13.27 16.93 -4.17
CA ASP A 52 14.26 17.91 -4.63
C ASP A 52 13.80 19.35 -4.31
N SER A 53 12.54 19.67 -4.59
CA SER A 53 12.00 21.01 -4.34
C SER A 53 11.49 21.23 -2.92
N GLY A 54 11.24 20.15 -2.17
CA GLY A 54 10.69 20.19 -0.82
C GLY A 54 9.22 20.63 -0.78
N LEU A 55 8.51 20.50 -1.91
CA LEU A 55 7.13 20.98 -2.05
C LEU A 55 6.13 19.82 -2.05
N TRP A 56 5.05 20.03 -1.30
CA TRP A 56 3.88 19.16 -1.30
C TRP A 56 2.87 19.61 -2.36
N ARG A 57 2.15 18.64 -2.92
CA ARG A 57 1.01 18.85 -3.82
C ARG A 57 -0.04 17.79 -3.56
N MET A 58 -1.31 18.20 -3.56
CA MET A 58 -2.45 17.30 -3.55
C MET A 58 -2.91 17.06 -4.99
N HIS A 59 -3.27 15.82 -5.30
CA HIS A 59 -3.87 15.43 -6.57
C HIS A 59 -5.15 14.65 -6.31
N LEU A 60 -6.17 14.94 -7.12
CA LEU A 60 -7.40 14.18 -7.12
C LEU A 60 -7.20 12.83 -7.83
N MET A 61 -7.94 11.84 -7.36
CA MET A 61 -7.93 10.48 -7.88
C MET A 61 -9.32 10.09 -8.36
N GLU A 62 -9.37 9.25 -9.38
CA GLU A 62 -10.60 8.79 -10.04
C GLU A 62 -10.64 7.26 -10.14
N GLY A 63 -11.72 6.72 -10.72
CA GLY A 63 -11.87 5.29 -11.00
C GLY A 63 -12.52 4.49 -9.87
N GLU A 64 -12.06 3.26 -9.67
CA GLU A 64 -12.58 2.35 -8.64
C GLU A 64 -11.97 2.66 -7.28
N LEU A 65 -12.38 3.79 -6.69
CA LEU A 65 -11.84 4.29 -5.44
C LEU A 65 -11.91 3.23 -4.31
N PRO A 66 -10.78 2.96 -3.63
CA PRO A 66 -10.81 2.24 -2.35
C PRO A 66 -11.67 3.01 -1.34
N ALA A 67 -12.15 2.36 -0.28
CA ALA A 67 -12.84 3.09 0.79
C ALA A 67 -11.85 4.03 1.53
N SER A 68 -12.35 5.11 2.13
CA SER A 68 -11.59 5.89 3.11
C SER A 68 -11.24 4.96 4.28
N MET A 69 -9.96 4.65 4.43
CA MET A 69 -9.49 3.62 5.37
C MET A 69 -8.08 3.91 5.87
N SER A 70 -7.74 3.26 6.98
CA SER A 70 -6.40 3.29 7.55
C SER A 70 -5.77 1.89 7.63
N GLY A 71 -4.47 1.82 7.83
CA GLY A 71 -3.76 0.57 8.04
C GLY A 71 -3.68 -0.31 6.80
N SER A 72 -3.95 0.23 5.62
CA SER A 72 -3.72 -0.47 4.35
C SER A 72 -2.23 -0.73 4.14
N CYS A 73 -1.93 -1.92 3.63
CA CYS A 73 -0.60 -2.32 3.26
C CYS A 73 -0.31 -1.82 1.83
N GLY A 74 0.72 -1.02 1.59
CA GLY A 74 1.00 -0.56 0.22
C GLY A 74 2.45 -0.55 -0.21
N ALA A 75 2.66 -0.83 -1.50
CA ALA A 75 4.00 -0.81 -2.09
C ALA A 75 4.00 -0.27 -3.51
N CYS A 76 5.09 0.43 -3.85
CA CYS A 76 5.37 0.83 -5.22
C CYS A 76 6.10 -0.30 -5.95
N ILE A 77 5.54 -0.71 -7.08
CA ILE A 77 6.15 -1.70 -7.97
C ILE A 77 6.06 -1.18 -9.40
N ASN A 78 7.22 -0.99 -10.04
CA ASN A 78 7.32 -0.53 -11.43
C ASN A 78 6.51 0.76 -11.72
N GLY A 79 6.49 1.70 -10.78
CA GLY A 79 5.75 2.96 -10.92
C GLY A 79 4.24 2.84 -10.69
N LYS A 80 3.77 1.72 -10.11
CA LYS A 80 2.38 1.55 -9.66
C LYS A 80 2.34 1.37 -8.14
N LEU A 81 1.46 2.09 -7.47
CA LEU A 81 1.13 1.84 -6.07
C LEU A 81 0.09 0.72 -6.01
N TYR A 82 0.39 -0.33 -5.27
CA TYR A 82 -0.56 -1.38 -4.89
C TYR A 82 -0.95 -1.20 -3.44
N ILE A 83 -2.24 -1.33 -3.11
CA ILE A 83 -2.71 -1.37 -1.72
C ILE A 83 -3.56 -2.60 -1.44
N PHE A 84 -3.39 -3.18 -0.26
CA PHE A 84 -4.12 -4.35 0.20
C PHE A 84 -4.63 -4.16 1.63
N GLY A 85 -5.89 -4.53 1.84
CA GLY A 85 -6.53 -4.49 3.16
C GLY A 85 -6.68 -3.08 3.71
N GLY A 86 -6.76 -2.98 5.03
CA GLY A 86 -7.10 -1.76 5.77
C GLY A 86 -8.35 -1.94 6.63
N TYR A 87 -8.68 -0.91 7.39
CA TYR A 87 -9.84 -0.84 8.26
C TYR A 87 -10.60 0.47 7.98
N ASP A 88 -11.91 0.35 7.78
CA ASP A 88 -12.85 1.45 7.61
C ASP A 88 -14.07 1.25 8.54
N ASP A 89 -15.09 2.11 8.43
CA ASP A 89 -16.33 2.01 9.21
C ASP A 89 -17.12 0.71 9.00
N LYS A 90 -16.85 -0.02 7.91
CA LYS A 90 -17.47 -1.32 7.60
C LYS A 90 -16.61 -2.49 8.08
N GLY A 91 -15.44 -2.22 8.64
CA GLY A 91 -14.54 -3.17 9.25
C GLY A 91 -13.29 -3.45 8.41
N TYR A 92 -12.74 -4.65 8.57
CA TYR A 92 -11.52 -5.05 7.88
C TYR A 92 -11.78 -5.30 6.38
N SER A 93 -10.80 -4.94 5.55
CA SER A 93 -10.80 -5.19 4.11
C SER A 93 -9.78 -6.29 3.72
N ASN A 94 -10.08 -7.04 2.67
CA ASN A 94 -9.12 -7.88 1.94
C ASN A 94 -9.06 -7.52 0.45
N ARG A 95 -9.50 -6.31 0.10
CA ARG A 95 -9.52 -5.86 -1.29
C ARG A 95 -8.13 -5.41 -1.72
N LEU A 96 -7.85 -5.59 -3.01
CA LEU A 96 -6.60 -5.23 -3.65
C LEU A 96 -6.87 -4.20 -4.74
N TYR A 97 -6.13 -3.11 -4.72
CA TYR A 97 -6.24 -2.03 -5.70
C TYR A 97 -4.84 -1.65 -6.19
N PHE A 98 -4.77 -1.04 -7.37
CA PHE A 98 -3.57 -0.36 -7.81
C PHE A 98 -3.88 0.95 -8.52
N VAL A 99 -2.88 1.84 -8.56
CA VAL A 99 -2.90 3.08 -9.31
C VAL A 99 -1.54 3.32 -9.96
N ASN A 100 -1.52 3.81 -11.20
CA ASN A 100 -0.28 4.21 -11.86
C ASN A 100 0.20 5.55 -11.31
N LEU A 101 1.43 5.60 -10.80
CA LEU A 101 2.04 6.82 -10.25
C LEU A 101 2.75 7.67 -11.31
N ARG A 102 3.14 7.05 -12.44
CA ARG A 102 3.88 7.68 -13.54
C ARG A 102 2.93 8.14 -14.65
N THR A 103 1.98 8.98 -14.28
CA THR A 103 0.99 9.54 -15.21
C THR A 103 1.56 10.77 -15.90
N ARG A 104 1.15 11.05 -17.14
CA ARG A 104 1.67 12.19 -17.93
C ARG A 104 0.83 13.44 -17.74
N ASP A 105 -0.44 13.26 -17.47
CA ASP A 105 -1.48 14.26 -17.27
C ASP A 105 -1.68 14.63 -15.81
N GLY A 106 -1.05 13.89 -14.88
CA GLY A 106 -1.24 14.09 -13.44
C GLY A 106 -2.52 13.46 -12.90
N THR A 107 -3.25 12.69 -13.71
CA THR A 107 -4.48 12.02 -13.31
C THR A 107 -4.15 10.66 -12.71
N TYR A 108 -4.63 10.38 -11.50
CA TYR A 108 -4.42 9.10 -10.84
C TYR A 108 -5.73 8.30 -10.86
N ILE A 109 -5.74 7.14 -11.52
CA ILE A 109 -6.95 6.32 -11.65
C ILE A 109 -6.75 5.00 -10.90
N TRP A 110 -7.57 4.77 -9.89
CA TRP A 110 -7.63 3.53 -9.15
C TRP A 110 -8.31 2.42 -9.97
N GLU A 111 -7.71 1.25 -9.95
CA GLU A 111 -8.25 0.03 -10.54
C GLU A 111 -8.32 -1.06 -9.46
N LYS A 112 -9.48 -1.72 -9.37
CA LYS A 112 -9.67 -2.83 -8.44
C LYS A 112 -9.22 -4.13 -9.08
N ILE A 113 -8.45 -4.92 -8.33
CA ILE A 113 -7.97 -6.20 -8.83
C ILE A 113 -8.91 -7.30 -8.36
N THR A 114 -9.65 -7.87 -9.31
CA THR A 114 -10.55 -9.01 -9.09
C THR A 114 -9.97 -10.33 -9.59
N ASN A 115 -9.03 -10.28 -10.53
CA ASN A 115 -8.53 -11.44 -11.24
C ASN A 115 -7.15 -11.85 -10.68
N PHE A 116 -7.16 -12.69 -9.65
CA PHE A 116 -5.96 -13.28 -9.07
C PHE A 116 -6.18 -14.78 -8.82
N GLU A 117 -5.09 -15.54 -8.85
CA GLU A 117 -5.11 -16.97 -8.58
C GLU A 117 -4.88 -17.24 -7.09
N GLY A 118 -5.57 -18.26 -6.55
CA GLY A 118 -5.52 -18.63 -5.13
C GLY A 118 -6.63 -18.02 -4.28
N GLN A 119 -6.58 -18.29 -2.97
CA GLN A 119 -7.49 -17.65 -2.01
C GLN A 119 -6.85 -16.33 -1.54
N PRO A 120 -7.60 -15.21 -1.55
CA PRO A 120 -7.10 -13.95 -1.02
C PRO A 120 -6.81 -14.12 0.48
N PRO A 121 -5.88 -13.34 1.06
CA PRO A 121 -5.71 -13.33 2.50
C PRO A 121 -7.03 -12.86 3.14
N THR A 122 -7.29 -13.23 4.38
CA THR A 122 -8.52 -12.81 5.05
C THR A 122 -8.53 -11.29 5.27
N PRO A 123 -9.68 -10.65 5.57
CA PRO A 123 -9.68 -9.22 5.89
C PRO A 123 -8.74 -8.86 7.05
N ARG A 124 -8.03 -7.72 6.95
CA ARG A 124 -6.98 -7.26 7.90
C ARG A 124 -6.48 -5.84 7.64
N ASP A 125 -5.87 -5.24 8.67
CA ASP A 125 -5.19 -3.94 8.66
C ASP A 125 -3.82 -4.01 9.37
N LYS A 126 -3.12 -2.86 9.46
CA LYS A 126 -1.87 -2.65 10.22
C LYS A 126 -0.76 -3.63 9.83
N LEU A 127 -0.71 -3.94 8.55
CA LEU A 127 0.26 -4.84 7.94
C LEU A 127 1.54 -4.08 7.57
N SER A 128 2.69 -4.75 7.70
CA SER A 128 3.94 -4.31 7.05
C SER A 128 4.06 -4.92 5.66
N CYS A 129 4.49 -4.17 4.65
CA CYS A 129 4.86 -4.71 3.33
C CYS A 129 6.33 -4.51 3.05
N TRP A 130 6.88 -5.42 2.26
CA TRP A 130 8.17 -5.28 1.61
C TRP A 130 8.08 -5.84 0.20
N VAL A 131 8.93 -5.34 -0.69
CA VAL A 131 9.04 -5.79 -2.07
C VAL A 131 10.41 -6.43 -2.21
N TYR A 132 10.45 -7.70 -2.62
CA TYR A 132 11.69 -8.39 -2.95
C TYR A 132 11.67 -8.89 -4.39
N LYS A 133 12.72 -8.55 -5.12
CA LYS A 133 12.92 -8.99 -6.50
C LYS A 133 13.71 -10.29 -6.51
N ASP A 134 13.04 -11.42 -6.73
CA ASP A 134 13.74 -12.69 -6.91
C ASP A 134 14.14 -12.88 -8.39
N ARG A 135 15.45 -13.00 -8.64
CA ARG A 135 16.02 -13.23 -9.98
C ARG A 135 16.16 -14.74 -10.31
N LYS A 136 15.68 -15.65 -9.46
CA LYS A 136 15.95 -17.11 -9.57
C LYS A 136 14.71 -18.02 -9.61
N SER A 137 13.58 -17.58 -10.17
CA SER A 137 12.59 -18.54 -10.68
C SER A 137 13.09 -19.11 -12.01
N ARG A 138 13.36 -20.42 -12.06
CA ARG A 138 13.95 -21.14 -13.20
C ARG A 138 13.01 -21.28 -14.42
N TYR A 139 11.85 -20.62 -14.39
CA TYR A 139 10.92 -20.47 -15.50
C TYR A 139 10.45 -19.00 -15.55
N SER A 140 11.19 -18.18 -16.30
CA SER A 140 10.77 -16.89 -16.90
C SER A 140 9.70 -16.05 -16.17
N GLY A 141 10.09 -15.28 -15.15
CA GLY A 141 9.23 -14.21 -14.60
C GLY A 141 9.86 -13.48 -13.41
N ASP A 142 9.79 -12.15 -13.41
CA ASP A 142 10.20 -11.30 -12.28
C ASP A 142 9.14 -11.40 -11.17
N GLY A 143 9.33 -12.32 -10.22
CA GLY A 143 8.44 -12.47 -9.07
C GLY A 143 8.73 -11.43 -7.99
N ILE A 144 7.72 -10.68 -7.55
CA ILE A 144 7.79 -9.79 -6.39
C ILE A 144 6.88 -10.32 -5.27
N MET A 145 7.34 -10.28 -4.02
CA MET A 145 6.57 -10.80 -2.87
C MET A 145 6.28 -9.68 -1.88
N MET A 146 4.99 -9.47 -1.58
CA MET A 146 4.46 -8.59 -0.53
C MET A 146 4.15 -9.41 0.72
N SER A 147 5.17 -9.80 1.49
CA SER A 147 4.89 -10.55 2.73
C SER A 147 4.48 -9.61 3.85
N THR A 148 3.42 -9.98 4.58
CA THR A 148 2.96 -9.24 5.74
C THR A 148 3.36 -9.94 7.03
N TYR A 149 3.75 -9.17 8.05
CA TYR A 149 4.00 -9.66 9.40
C TYR A 149 2.89 -9.17 10.30
N LEU A 150 2.32 -10.07 11.10
CA LEU A 150 1.40 -9.75 12.18
C LEU A 150 2.14 -9.99 13.50
N THR A 151 2.59 -8.92 14.16
CA THR A 151 3.03 -9.00 15.56
C THR A 151 1.83 -8.74 16.46
N GLN A 152 0.85 -9.64 16.51
CA GLN A 152 -0.12 -9.60 17.60
C GLN A 152 0.57 -10.08 18.88
N ARG A 153 0.56 -9.24 19.92
CA ARG A 153 1.16 -9.51 21.24
C ARG A 153 0.52 -10.69 22.01
N HIS A 154 -0.43 -11.40 21.42
CA HIS A 154 -1.02 -12.60 22.00
C HIS A 154 -0.61 -13.83 21.20
N ARG A 155 0.17 -14.69 21.88
CA ARG A 155 0.55 -16.09 21.59
C ARG A 155 -0.01 -16.67 20.28
N LEU A 156 0.90 -17.04 19.38
CA LEU A 156 0.74 -17.74 18.09
C LEU A 156 0.62 -16.79 16.88
N GLY A 157 1.76 -16.34 16.38
CA GLY A 157 1.83 -15.56 15.15
C GLY A 157 1.55 -16.43 13.92
N PHE A 158 0.39 -16.22 13.29
CA PHE A 158 0.09 -16.75 11.96
C PHE A 158 0.61 -15.78 10.90
N ASN A 159 1.55 -16.23 10.05
CA ASN A 159 2.07 -15.42 8.94
C ASN A 159 1.22 -15.62 7.69
N GLN A 160 0.70 -14.54 7.13
CA GLN A 160 0.07 -14.55 5.81
C GLN A 160 0.99 -13.79 4.84
N LYS A 161 1.22 -14.34 3.65
CA LYS A 161 1.96 -13.64 2.59
C LYS A 161 1.00 -13.27 1.47
N LEU A 162 1.15 -12.06 0.94
CA LEU A 162 0.58 -11.70 -0.34
C LEU A 162 1.74 -11.76 -1.36
N LYS A 163 1.76 -12.73 -2.26
CA LYS A 163 2.75 -12.69 -3.36
C LYS A 163 2.11 -11.94 -4.53
N VAL A 164 2.88 -11.12 -5.24
CA VAL A 164 2.39 -10.37 -6.40
C VAL A 164 3.38 -10.62 -7.53
N GLU A 165 3.14 -11.65 -8.34
CA GLU A 165 4.06 -12.04 -9.40
C GLU A 165 3.84 -11.23 -10.68
N PHE A 166 4.93 -10.79 -11.30
CA PHE A 166 4.87 -10.08 -12.58
C PHE A 166 5.46 -11.01 -13.65
N HIS A 167 4.62 -11.54 -14.52
CA HIS A 167 5.10 -12.23 -15.72
C HIS A 167 5.37 -11.20 -16.82
N HIS A 168 6.26 -11.53 -17.75
CA HIS A 168 6.63 -10.69 -18.90
C HIS A 168 5.47 -10.38 -19.87
N SER A 169 4.26 -10.90 -19.61
CA SER A 169 3.03 -10.49 -20.30
C SER A 169 2.64 -9.06 -19.90
N HIS A 170 1.99 -8.33 -20.80
CA HIS A 170 1.54 -6.95 -20.56
C HIS A 170 0.52 -6.81 -19.40
N GLU A 171 0.14 -7.92 -18.76
CA GLU A 171 -0.74 -8.01 -17.60
C GLU A 171 -0.02 -8.70 -16.43
N PRO A 172 0.02 -8.08 -15.24
CA PRO A 172 0.53 -8.72 -14.03
C PRO A 172 -0.40 -9.86 -13.60
N ARG A 173 0.14 -11.05 -13.28
CA ARG A 173 -0.64 -12.13 -12.65
C ARG A 173 -0.39 -12.16 -11.17
N ILE A 174 -1.34 -11.62 -10.41
CA ILE A 174 -1.23 -11.61 -8.96
C ILE A 174 -1.53 -13.01 -8.43
N HIS A 175 -0.52 -13.62 -7.83
CA HIS A 175 -0.62 -14.94 -7.20
C HIS A 175 -0.65 -14.77 -5.68
N VAL A 176 -1.83 -14.86 -5.07
CA VAL A 176 -1.90 -14.82 -3.61
C VAL A 176 -1.57 -16.20 -3.07
N GLN A 177 -0.40 -16.35 -2.44
CA GLN A 177 0.00 -17.61 -1.81
C GLN A 177 0.07 -17.49 -0.29
N PHE A 178 -0.71 -18.33 0.41
CA PHE A 178 -0.53 -18.58 1.83
C PHE A 178 0.81 -19.27 2.04
N LEU A 179 1.76 -18.61 2.72
CA LEU A 179 3.01 -19.23 3.13
C LEU A 179 3.15 -19.14 4.64
N GLU A 180 3.06 -20.30 5.29
CA GLU A 180 3.35 -20.44 6.71
C GLU A 180 4.86 -20.23 6.91
N ILE A 181 5.28 -19.05 7.34
CA ILE A 181 6.65 -18.87 7.84
C ILE A 181 6.63 -19.23 9.31
N ARG A 182 7.44 -20.20 9.72
CA ARG A 182 7.85 -20.30 11.13
C ARG A 182 8.81 -19.14 11.39
N VAL A 183 8.39 -18.13 12.15
CA VAL A 183 9.35 -17.19 12.73
C VAL A 183 10.12 -17.98 13.77
N ILE A 184 11.39 -18.27 13.49
CA ILE A 184 12.33 -18.67 14.54
C ILE A 184 12.46 -17.43 15.41
N SER A 185 12.07 -17.55 16.68
CA SER A 185 12.23 -16.47 17.64
C SER A 185 13.71 -16.13 17.74
N LEU A 186 14.07 -14.85 17.89
CA LEU A 186 15.42 -14.45 18.30
C LEU A 186 15.81 -15.05 19.67
N ALA A 187 14.85 -15.61 20.42
CA ALA A 187 15.10 -16.40 21.62
C ALA A 187 15.59 -17.84 21.35
N ASP A 188 15.60 -18.31 20.09
CA ASP A 188 16.11 -19.63 19.72
C ASP A 188 17.55 -19.56 19.13
N VAL A 189 18.19 -18.38 19.16
CA VAL A 189 19.55 -18.15 18.62
C VAL A 189 20.53 -17.61 19.69
N PHE A 190 20.19 -17.70 20.98
CA PHE A 190 21.14 -17.53 22.08
C PHE A 190 20.95 -18.60 23.15
#